data_AF-A0A855K9G7-F1
#
_entry.id   AF-A0A855K9G7-F1
#
_cell.length_a   1.000
_cell.length_b   1.000
_cell.length_c   1.000
_cell.angle_alpha   90.00
_cell.angle_beta   90.00
_cell.angle_gamma   90.00
#
_symmetry.space_group_name_H-M   'P 1'
#
loop_
_entity.id
_entity.type
_entity.pdbx_description
1 polymer ?
#
loop_
_entity_poly.entity_id
_entity_poly.type
_entity_poly.pdbx_seq_one_letter_code
_entity_poly.pdbx_strand_id
1 'polypeptide(L)'
;GKGVLNNRISEHIFTLLGLIGVPTHFIRRLNMREQLIRQVEIIPIEVVVRNVAAGSISTRLGIEEGTQLPRTIIEYYYKDDALGDPM
;
A
#
# COMPACT_ATOMS: atom_id res chain seq x y z
N GLY A 1 -20.51 -3.38 0.13
CA GLY A 1 -19.77 -3.10 1.37
C GLY A 1 -18.37 -2.56 1.12
N LYS A 2 -17.47 -3.39 0.56
CA LYS A 2 -16.02 -3.14 0.44
C LYS A 2 -15.60 -1.69 0.13
N GLY A 3 -16.07 -1.10 -0.97
CA GLY A 3 -15.66 0.26 -1.36
C GLY A 3 -15.97 1.35 -0.33
N VAL A 4 -17.06 1.21 0.42
CA VAL A 4 -17.42 2.15 1.49
C VAL A 4 -16.44 2.07 2.66
N LEU A 5 -16.08 0.85 3.05
CA LEU A 5 -15.11 0.61 4.11
C LEU A 5 -13.71 1.07 3.69
N ASN A 6 -13.27 0.69 2.49
CA ASN A 6 -11.96 1.06 1.96
C ASN A 6 -11.79 2.58 1.88
N ASN A 7 -12.83 3.30 1.42
CA ASN A 7 -12.80 4.75 1.39
C ASN A 7 -12.59 5.35 2.79
N ARG A 8 -13.33 4.87 3.79
CA ARG A 8 -13.22 5.38 5.17
C ARG A 8 -11.89 5.01 5.84
N ILE A 9 -11.40 3.79 5.62
CA ILE A 9 -10.11 3.33 6.15
C ILE A 9 -8.96 4.12 5.50
N SER A 10 -9.01 4.32 4.18
CA SER A 10 -8.00 5.08 3.44
C SER A 10 -7.96 6.55 3.87
N GLU A 11 -9.11 7.21 4.04
CA GLU A 11 -9.21 8.56 4.62
C GLU A 11 -8.51 8.64 5.99
N HIS A 12 -8.80 7.68 6.87
CA HIS A 12 -8.23 7.66 8.21
C HIS A 12 -6.70 7.55 8.16
N ILE A 13 -6.16 6.61 7.37
CA ILE A 13 -4.72 6.41 7.23
C ILE A 13 -4.04 7.65 6.63
N PHE A 14 -4.57 8.20 5.53
CA PHE A 14 -3.97 9.38 4.90
C PHE A 14 -4.01 10.62 5.79
N THR A 15 -5.06 10.79 6.60
CA THR A 15 -5.13 11.86 7.59
C THR A 15 -4.02 11.72 8.63
N LEU A 16 -3.81 10.51 9.17
CA LEU A 16 -2.75 10.22 10.15
C LEU A 16 -1.35 10.46 9.56
N LEU A 17 -1.12 10.04 8.30
CA LEU A 17 0.14 10.31 7.59
C LEU A 17 0.39 11.82 7.45
N GLY A 18 -0.65 12.59 7.11
CA GLY A 18 -0.55 14.04 7.04
C GLY A 18 -0.20 14.71 8.38
N LEU A 19 -0.74 14.20 9.51
CA LEU A 19 -0.44 14.72 10.85
C LEU A 19 1.02 14.54 11.25
N ILE A 20 1.70 13.52 10.75
CA ILE A 20 3.14 13.29 10.99
C ILE A 20 4.04 13.89 9.91
N GLY A 21 3.48 14.69 8.99
CA GLY A 21 4.23 15.42 7.96
C GLY A 21 4.56 14.62 6.70
N VAL A 22 3.98 13.43 6.50
CA VAL A 22 4.14 12.69 5.24
C VAL A 22 3.22 13.31 4.19
N PRO A 23 3.76 13.84 3.07
CA PRO A 23 2.93 14.39 2.01
C PRO A 23 2.15 13.28 1.30
N THR A 24 0.87 13.51 1.04
CA THR A 24 -0.01 12.55 0.37
C THR A 24 -0.84 13.27 -0.69
N HIS A 25 -1.45 12.50 -1.60
CA HIS A 25 -2.40 13.06 -2.57
C HIS A 25 -3.76 13.40 -1.95
N PHE A 26 -4.06 12.94 -0.73
CA PHE A 26 -5.40 13.02 -0.16
C PHE A 26 -5.73 14.47 0.24
N ILE A 27 -6.93 14.95 -0.13
CA ILE A 27 -7.43 16.27 0.25
C ILE A 27 -8.57 16.13 1.26
N ARG A 28 -9.66 15.45 0.87
CA ARG A 28 -10.83 15.19 1.74
C ARG A 28 -11.75 14.12 1.14
N ARG A 29 -12.55 13.47 1.98
CA ARG A 29 -13.65 12.61 1.52
C ARG A 29 -14.84 13.45 1.01
N LEU A 30 -15.51 12.97 -0.03
CA LEU A 30 -16.70 13.61 -0.61
C LEU A 30 -17.99 12.95 -0.13
N ASN A 31 -18.02 11.62 -0.10
CA ASN A 31 -19.17 10.83 0.35
C ASN A 31 -18.71 9.43 0.79
N MET A 32 -19.63 8.47 0.87
CA MET A 32 -19.33 7.12 1.32
C MET A 32 -18.40 6.33 0.38
N ARG A 33 -18.21 6.73 -0.89
CA ARG A 33 -17.40 5.99 -1.86
C ARG A 33 -16.34 6.82 -2.60
N GLU A 34 -16.35 8.14 -2.45
CA GLU A 34 -15.49 9.04 -3.23
C GLU A 34 -14.62 9.92 -2.32
N GLN A 35 -13.41 10.21 -2.80
CA GLN A 35 -12.45 11.13 -2.20
C GLN A 35 -11.95 12.13 -3.24
N LEU A 36 -11.71 13.36 -2.81
CA LEU A 36 -10.99 14.35 -3.58
C LEU A 36 -9.49 14.21 -3.29
N ILE A 37 -8.70 14.09 -4.35
CA ILE A 37 -7.25 13.93 -4.30
C ILE A 37 -6.55 14.95 -5.19
N ARG A 38 -5.25 15.14 -5.00
CA ARG A 38 -4.35 15.82 -5.94
C ARG A 38 -4.04 14.88 -7.09
N GLN A 39 -4.20 15.36 -8.31
CA GLN A 39 -3.72 14.64 -9.49
C GLN A 39 -2.19 14.57 -9.46
N VAL A 40 -1.65 13.39 -9.75
CA VAL A 40 -0.21 13.12 -9.78
C VAL A 40 0.11 12.23 -10.98
N GLU A 41 1.35 12.28 -11.43
CA GLU A 41 1.91 11.25 -12.30
C GLU A 41 2.35 10.07 -11.43
N ILE A 42 1.77 8.89 -11.65
CA ILE A 42 2.08 7.69 -10.87
C ILE A 42 3.37 7.10 -11.42
N ILE A 43 4.38 6.95 -10.55
CA ILE A 43 5.56 6.14 -10.85
C ILE A 43 5.10 4.67 -10.89
N PRO A 44 5.40 3.90 -11.96
CA PRO A 44 4.90 2.53 -12.13
C PRO A 44 5.69 1.53 -11.28
N ILE A 45 5.78 1.78 -9.97
CA ILE A 45 6.46 0.94 -9.00
C ILE A 45 5.55 0.74 -7.79
N GLU A 46 5.28 -0.50 -7.43
CA GLU A 46 4.69 -0.84 -6.14
C GLU A 46 5.80 -0.99 -5.09
N VAL A 47 5.71 -0.19 -4.04
CA VAL A 47 6.65 -0.25 -2.90
C VAL A 47 6.01 -1.08 -1.80
N VAL A 48 6.58 -2.25 -1.52
CA VAL A 48 6.06 -3.19 -0.53
C VAL A 48 7.00 -3.20 0.68
N VAL A 49 6.45 -2.89 1.86
CA VAL A 49 7.18 -2.91 3.13
C VAL A 49 6.75 -4.13 3.95
N ARG A 50 7.71 -4.93 4.42
CA ARG A 50 7.47 -6.15 5.19
C ARG A 50 8.19 -6.12 6.53
N ASN A 51 7.43 -6.33 7.60
CA ASN A 51 7.95 -6.55 8.95
C ASN A 51 7.84 -8.03 9.37
N VAL A 52 6.95 -8.78 8.73
CA VAL A 52 6.66 -10.20 8.98
C VAL A 52 6.55 -10.90 7.63
N ALA A 53 7.03 -12.13 7.52
CA ALA A 53 6.91 -12.94 6.32
C ALA A 53 5.43 -13.34 6.11
N ALA A 54 4.86 -12.97 4.97
CA ALA A 54 3.52 -13.38 4.56
C ALA A 54 3.35 -13.25 3.03
N GLY A 55 2.48 -14.06 2.45
CA GLY A 55 2.21 -14.04 1.01
C GLY A 55 3.44 -14.41 0.16
N SER A 56 3.69 -13.67 -0.93
CA SER A 56 4.66 -14.04 -1.97
C SER A 56 6.10 -14.26 -1.46
N ILE A 57 6.54 -13.52 -0.43
CA ILE A 57 7.88 -13.72 0.14
C ILE A 57 8.02 -15.06 0.86
N SER A 58 6.96 -15.50 1.55
CA SER A 58 6.94 -16.78 2.27
C SER A 58 7.04 -17.94 1.29
N THR A 59 6.27 -17.90 0.21
CA THR A 59 6.34 -18.91 -0.87
C THR A 59 7.69 -18.90 -1.58
N ARG A 60 8.21 -17.72 -1.94
CA ARG A 60 9.44 -17.57 -2.73
C ARG A 60 10.69 -18.00 -1.97
N LEU A 61 10.75 -17.74 -0.67
CA LEU A 61 11.93 -18.02 0.16
C LEU A 61 11.77 -19.26 1.05
N GLY A 62 10.61 -19.93 1.03
CA GLY A 62 10.32 -21.06 1.90
C GLY A 62 10.26 -20.70 3.39
N ILE A 63 9.90 -19.44 3.70
CA ILE A 63 9.80 -18.94 5.07
C ILE A 63 8.36 -19.13 5.54
N GLU A 64 8.17 -19.68 6.74
CA GLU A 64 6.85 -19.85 7.34
C GLU A 64 6.13 -18.50 7.49
N GLU A 65 4.85 -18.46 7.12
CA GLU A 65 4.02 -17.27 7.28
C GLU A 65 3.84 -16.91 8.76
N GLY A 66 3.96 -15.62 9.09
CA GLY A 66 3.99 -15.14 10.47
C GLY A 66 5.40 -15.04 11.06
N THR A 67 6.44 -15.53 10.36
CA THR A 67 7.83 -15.38 10.82
C THR A 67 8.23 -13.91 10.90
N GLN A 68 8.66 -13.45 12.07
CA GLN A 68 9.18 -12.10 12.24
C GLN A 68 10.50 -11.95 11.47
N LEU A 69 10.59 -10.92 10.63
CA LEU A 69 11.81 -10.66 9.86
C LEU A 69 12.86 -9.99 10.76
N PRO A 70 14.15 -10.33 10.62
CA PRO A 70 15.22 -9.77 11.45
C PRO A 70 15.42 -8.26 11.23
N ARG A 71 14.90 -7.73 10.13
CA ARG A 71 14.81 -6.31 9.80
C ARG A 71 13.64 -6.08 8.85
N THR A 72 13.14 -4.85 8.79
CA THR A 72 12.17 -4.44 7.77
C THR A 72 12.77 -4.61 6.37
N ILE A 73 12.01 -5.21 5.47
CA ILE A 73 12.37 -5.38 4.06
C ILE A 73 11.53 -4.43 3.21
N ILE A 74 12.16 -3.79 2.23
CA ILE A 74 11.50 -2.98 1.20
C ILE A 74 11.72 -3.69 -0.13
N GLU A 75 10.65 -4.04 -0.81
CA GLU A 75 10.64 -4.63 -2.15
C GLU A 75 10.01 -3.64 -3.13
N TYR A 76 10.52 -3.62 -4.35
CA TYR A 76 9.96 -2.85 -5.45
C TYR A 76 9.45 -3.83 -6.48
N TYR A 77 8.27 -3.56 -7.03
CA TYR A 77 7.70 -4.34 -8.12
C TYR A 77 7.33 -3.38 -9.24
N TYR A 78 7.70 -3.69 -10.47
CA TYR A 78 7.28 -2.90 -11.62
C TYR A 78 5.79 -3.12 -11.85
N LYS A 79 4.99 -2.05 -11.81
CA LYS A 79 3.53 -2.14 -11.91
C LYS A 79 3.13 -2.31 -13.38
N ASP A 80 2.92 -3.56 -13.78
CA ASP A 80 2.51 -3.96 -15.12
C ASP A 80 1.77 -5.31 -15.04
N ASP A 81 0.44 -5.23 -15.09
CA ASP A 81 -0.45 -6.39 -15.00
C ASP A 81 -0.17 -7.42 -16.11
N ALA A 82 0.31 -6.99 -17.28
CA ALA A 82 0.62 -7.90 -18.39
C ALA A 82 1.88 -8.73 -18.13
N LEU A 83 2.82 -8.20 -17.34
CA LEU A 83 4.02 -8.88 -16.88
C LEU A 83 3.83 -9.58 -15.53
N GLY A 84 2.68 -9.40 -14.87
CA GLY A 84 2.37 -9.97 -13.57
C GLY A 84 3.12 -9.30 -12.41
N ASP A 85 3.34 -7.99 -12.51
CA ASP A 85 4.03 -7.16 -11.53
C ASP A 85 5.39 -7.74 -11.07
N PRO A 86 6.39 -7.86 -11.97
CA PRO A 86 7.66 -8.49 -11.63
C PRO A 86 8.43 -7.67 -10.57
N MET A 87 9.14 -8.39 -9.67
CA MET A 87 10.07 -7.80 -8.71
C MET A 87 11.35 -7.30 -9.38
#